data_AF-A0AAJ0H633-F1
#
_entry.id   AF-A0AAJ0H633-F1
#
_cell.length_a   1.000
_cell.length_b   1.000
_cell.length_c   1.000
_cell.angle_alpha   90.00
_cell.angle_beta   90.00
_cell.angle_gamma   90.00
#
_symmetry.space_group_name_H-M   'P 1'
#
loop_
_entity.id
_entity.type
_entity.pdbx_description
1 polymer ?
#
loop_
_entity_poly.entity_id
_entity_poly.type
_entity_poly.pdbx_seq_one_letter_code
_entity_poly.pdbx_strand_id
1 'polypeptide(L)'
;MDAIKHALNLGSQNAPHEPTPQQVSELKEQYTLAGQSQVFTFYDSLPTAEKAALFKQLSAFDPIYINKIATKAISPPKADDGGAKETVLEPLPESATASILDDSQSADVEKWRSSGLDLIAENKVAVVLMAGGQGTRLGSSAPKGCYDIGLPSHKSLFQIQAERIRKVEKLASAKANTGVKVTIPWYVMTSGPTRGPTEEYFKKHSYFGLAPENVIIFEQGVLPCISNDGKILLEGKGKVAVAPDGNGGIYNALVESKVLDDMKVRGIEHIHAYCVDNCLVKVADPAFIGFAASLNVDIATKVVRKRNATESVGLILLKDGRPDVVEYSEIDKATAEELDPKQDPKQEDVLRFRAANIVNHYYSFRFLESIPQWAKDLPHHVARKKIPYTDLETGETVKPEKPNGIKLEQFVFDVFPMLELSKFACMEVDRKDEFSPLKNARGTGEDDPDTSKRDIMGQGKRWAIDAGATVVSENPESGIEVSPLMSYGGEGLEKLSGTTITAPAVIEVE
;
A
#
# COMPACT_ATOMS: atom_id res chain seq x y z
N MET A 1 12.34 23.63 -37.44
CA MET A 1 11.31 22.83 -36.74
C MET A 1 11.87 21.53 -36.14
N ASP A 2 13.01 21.01 -36.61
CA ASP A 2 13.62 19.79 -36.04
C ASP A 2 14.37 20.00 -34.72
N ALA A 3 14.82 21.22 -34.40
CA ALA A 3 15.45 21.53 -33.10
C ALA A 3 14.46 21.55 -31.92
N ILE A 4 13.15 21.72 -32.17
CA ILE A 4 12.10 21.77 -31.13
C ILE A 4 11.58 20.37 -30.80
N LYS A 5 11.65 19.42 -31.76
CA LYS A 5 11.33 18.01 -31.52
C LYS A 5 12.33 17.33 -30.57
N HIS A 6 13.61 17.73 -30.61
CA HIS A 6 14.63 17.13 -29.76
C HIS A 6 14.54 17.55 -28.29
N ALA A 7 13.93 18.71 -28.00
CA ALA A 7 13.80 19.25 -26.65
C ALA A 7 12.59 18.69 -25.86
N LEU A 8 11.64 18.02 -26.53
CA LEU A 8 10.35 17.67 -25.93
C LEU A 8 10.11 16.17 -25.71
N ASN A 9 11.04 15.28 -26.08
CA ASN A 9 10.95 13.83 -25.82
C ASN A 9 9.55 13.20 -26.10
N LEU A 10 8.82 13.75 -27.06
CA LEU A 10 7.51 13.29 -27.46
C LEU A 10 7.67 12.54 -28.79
N GLY A 11 7.69 11.21 -28.69
CA GLY A 11 7.47 10.32 -29.83
C GLY A 11 8.71 9.78 -30.53
N SER A 12 9.50 8.95 -29.83
CA SER A 12 10.09 7.76 -30.43
C SER A 12 10.38 6.75 -29.32
N GLN A 13 9.51 5.74 -29.16
CA GLN A 13 9.97 4.47 -28.59
C GLN A 13 10.93 3.89 -29.63
N ASN A 14 12.22 4.27 -29.55
CA ASN A 14 13.25 3.66 -30.36
C ASN A 14 13.25 2.16 -30.05
N ALA A 15 13.25 1.34 -31.10
CA ALA A 15 13.52 -0.09 -30.96
C ALA A 15 14.81 -0.27 -30.13
N PRO A 16 14.88 -1.26 -29.24
CA PRO A 16 16.06 -1.45 -28.39
C PRO A 16 17.30 -1.55 -29.26
N HIS A 17 18.18 -0.54 -29.16
CA HIS A 17 19.45 -0.53 -29.88
C HIS A 17 20.33 -1.62 -29.26
N GLU A 18 20.93 -2.46 -30.10
CA GLU A 18 21.88 -3.47 -29.63
C GLU A 18 23.06 -2.76 -28.94
N PRO A 19 23.42 -3.13 -27.70
CA PRO A 19 24.54 -2.49 -27.00
C PRO A 19 25.83 -2.75 -27.76
N THR A 20 26.73 -1.77 -27.78
CA THR A 20 28.02 -1.95 -28.44
C THR A 20 28.86 -3.00 -27.70
N PRO A 21 29.79 -3.70 -28.39
CA PRO A 21 30.68 -4.66 -27.71
C PRO A 21 31.44 -4.05 -26.53
N GLN A 22 31.80 -2.77 -26.63
CA GLN A 22 32.44 -2.03 -25.53
C GLN A 22 31.52 -1.87 -24.33
N GLN A 23 30.28 -1.41 -24.53
CA GLN A 23 29.30 -1.28 -23.45
C GLN A 23 29.04 -2.60 -22.73
N VAL A 24 28.92 -3.69 -23.50
CA VAL A 24 28.74 -5.04 -22.94
C VAL A 24 29.98 -5.46 -22.14
N SER A 25 31.18 -5.19 -22.64
CA SER A 25 32.43 -5.52 -21.93
C SER A 25 32.54 -4.77 -20.60
N GLU A 26 32.23 -3.48 -20.57
CA GLU A 26 32.23 -2.65 -19.36
C GLU A 26 31.24 -3.18 -18.32
N LEU A 27 30.01 -3.52 -18.74
CA LEU A 27 29.01 -4.10 -17.84
C LEU A 27 29.40 -5.50 -17.34
N LYS A 28 29.95 -6.35 -18.23
CA LYS A 28 30.49 -7.67 -17.84
C LYS A 28 31.60 -7.53 -16.80
N GLU A 29 32.47 -6.54 -16.93
CA GLU A 29 33.54 -6.26 -15.96
C GLU A 29 32.97 -5.83 -14.60
N GLN A 30 32.00 -4.90 -14.57
CA GLN A 30 31.35 -4.47 -13.32
C GLN A 30 30.73 -5.65 -12.55
N TYR A 31 29.99 -6.52 -13.24
CA TYR A 31 29.39 -7.71 -12.62
C TYR A 31 30.45 -8.73 -12.21
N THR A 32 31.54 -8.86 -12.97
CA THR A 32 32.65 -9.76 -12.61
C THR A 32 33.38 -9.29 -11.35
N LEU A 33 33.66 -7.98 -11.23
CA LEU A 33 34.25 -7.38 -10.03
C LEU A 33 33.35 -7.52 -8.80
N ALA A 34 32.03 -7.49 -9.00
CA ALA A 34 31.05 -7.78 -7.96
C ALA A 34 30.86 -9.29 -7.71
N GLY A 35 31.59 -10.18 -8.38
CA GLY A 35 31.43 -11.63 -8.23
C GLY A 35 30.06 -12.15 -8.72
N GLN A 36 29.40 -11.44 -9.61
CA GLN A 36 28.11 -11.76 -10.22
C GLN A 36 28.23 -12.10 -11.72
N SER A 37 29.40 -12.55 -12.18
CA SER A 37 29.66 -12.85 -13.61
C SER A 37 28.73 -13.91 -14.19
N GLN A 38 28.16 -14.78 -13.35
CA GLN A 38 27.28 -15.87 -13.79
C GLN A 38 26.02 -15.39 -14.51
N VAL A 39 25.59 -14.14 -14.32
CA VAL A 39 24.43 -13.58 -15.05
C VAL A 39 24.69 -13.47 -16.57
N PHE A 40 25.95 -13.54 -17.00
CA PHE A 40 26.35 -13.52 -18.40
C PHE A 40 26.62 -14.91 -19.00
N THR A 41 26.40 -16.00 -18.25
CA THR A 41 26.73 -17.39 -18.66
C THR A 41 26.24 -17.73 -20.08
N PHE A 42 25.02 -17.32 -20.42
CA PHE A 42 24.43 -17.64 -21.72
C PHE A 42 24.52 -16.51 -22.73
N TYR A 43 25.06 -15.34 -22.36
CA TYR A 43 24.91 -14.09 -23.12
C TYR A 43 25.29 -14.24 -24.60
N ASP A 44 26.43 -14.86 -24.88
CA ASP A 44 26.95 -14.93 -26.26
C ASP A 44 26.09 -15.82 -27.16
N SER A 45 25.36 -16.79 -26.59
CA SER A 45 24.42 -17.68 -27.27
C SER A 45 23.02 -17.10 -27.48
N LEU A 46 22.71 -15.96 -26.85
CA LEU A 46 21.40 -15.32 -26.95
C LEU A 46 21.17 -14.68 -28.33
N PRO A 47 19.93 -14.68 -28.82
CA PRO A 47 19.52 -13.81 -29.93
C PRO A 47 19.76 -12.33 -29.62
N THR A 48 19.99 -11.51 -30.64
CA THR A 48 20.25 -10.06 -30.49
C THR A 48 19.20 -9.34 -29.63
N ALA A 49 17.91 -9.66 -29.80
CA ALA A 49 16.84 -9.04 -29.02
C ALA A 49 16.96 -9.38 -27.51
N GLU A 50 17.31 -10.62 -27.17
CA GLU A 50 17.52 -11.05 -25.79
C GLU A 50 18.80 -10.47 -25.19
N LYS A 51 19.87 -10.34 -25.98
CA LYS A 51 21.10 -9.64 -25.56
C LYS A 51 20.82 -8.20 -25.17
N ALA A 52 20.06 -7.48 -25.99
CA ALA A 52 19.68 -6.10 -25.72
C ALA A 52 18.77 -5.99 -24.49
N ALA A 53 17.81 -6.91 -24.32
CA ALA A 53 16.92 -6.95 -23.16
C ALA A 53 17.68 -7.24 -21.86
N LEU A 54 18.55 -8.26 -21.84
CA LEU A 54 19.36 -8.62 -20.68
C LEU A 54 20.33 -7.47 -20.33
N PHE A 55 20.98 -6.88 -21.33
CA PHE A 55 21.86 -5.73 -21.11
C PHE A 55 21.10 -4.58 -20.43
N LYS A 56 19.95 -4.18 -21.00
CA LYS A 56 19.11 -3.13 -20.41
C LYS A 56 18.70 -3.44 -18.97
N GLN A 57 18.33 -4.70 -18.70
CA GLN A 57 17.94 -5.13 -17.36
C GLN A 57 19.13 -5.04 -16.37
N LEU A 58 20.29 -5.57 -16.74
CA LEU A 58 21.48 -5.57 -15.90
C LEU A 58 22.05 -4.16 -15.68
N SER A 59 21.94 -3.26 -16.67
CA SER A 59 22.34 -1.85 -16.51
C SER A 59 21.49 -1.08 -15.51
N ALA A 60 20.29 -1.56 -15.17
CA ALA A 60 19.42 -0.93 -14.18
C ALA A 60 19.78 -1.30 -12.73
N PHE A 61 20.66 -2.29 -12.52
CA PHE A 61 21.09 -2.70 -11.19
C PHE A 61 22.57 -2.37 -10.97
N ASP A 62 22.88 -1.82 -9.79
CA ASP A 62 24.25 -1.73 -9.30
C ASP A 62 24.60 -3.03 -8.56
N PRO A 63 25.44 -3.93 -9.13
CA PRO A 63 25.74 -5.21 -8.51
C PRO A 63 26.53 -5.07 -7.19
N ILE A 64 27.26 -3.97 -6.97
CA ILE A 64 27.94 -3.69 -5.71
C ILE A 64 26.90 -3.39 -4.63
N TYR A 65 25.91 -2.56 -4.96
CA TYR A 65 24.80 -2.27 -4.05
C TYR A 65 23.98 -3.53 -3.74
N ILE A 66 23.66 -4.35 -4.76
CA ILE A 66 22.96 -5.63 -4.58
C ILE A 66 23.72 -6.55 -3.62
N ASN A 67 25.04 -6.68 -3.76
CA ASN A 67 25.84 -7.45 -2.82
C ASN A 67 25.81 -6.90 -1.40
N LYS A 68 25.87 -5.56 -1.25
CA LYS A 68 25.81 -4.90 0.06
C LYS A 68 24.50 -5.23 0.78
N ILE A 69 23.36 -5.08 0.11
CA ILE A 69 22.05 -5.37 0.71
C ILE A 69 21.85 -6.86 0.95
N ALA A 70 22.27 -7.73 0.02
CA ALA A 70 22.17 -9.18 0.18
C ALA A 70 23.02 -9.71 1.35
N THR A 71 24.25 -9.21 1.49
CA THR A 71 25.14 -9.59 2.59
C THR A 71 24.57 -9.17 3.93
N LYS A 72 24.12 -7.92 4.06
CA LYS A 72 23.48 -7.40 5.28
C LYS A 72 22.22 -8.19 5.65
N ALA A 73 21.46 -8.64 4.66
CA ALA A 73 20.21 -9.36 4.86
C ALA A 73 20.44 -10.86 5.20
N ILE A 74 21.37 -11.53 4.53
CA ILE A 74 21.69 -12.96 4.75
C ILE A 74 22.51 -13.16 6.03
N SER A 75 23.43 -12.23 6.32
CA SER A 75 24.33 -12.26 7.47
C SER A 75 24.24 -10.90 8.19
N PRO A 76 23.13 -10.62 8.89
CA PRO A 76 23.02 -9.41 9.68
C PRO A 76 24.19 -9.36 10.68
N PRO A 77 24.79 -8.18 10.91
CA PRO A 77 25.82 -8.02 11.93
C PRO A 77 25.29 -8.59 13.25
N LYS A 78 26.08 -9.41 13.95
CA LYS A 78 25.75 -9.76 15.33
C LYS A 78 25.61 -8.45 16.10
N ALA A 79 24.51 -8.26 16.82
CA ALA A 79 24.39 -7.15 17.74
C ALA A 79 25.63 -7.16 18.64
N ASP A 80 26.24 -6.00 18.84
CA ASP A 80 27.43 -5.88 19.69
C ASP A 80 27.04 -6.40 21.09
N ASP A 81 27.72 -7.45 21.58
CA ASP A 81 27.48 -8.10 22.88
C ASP A 81 27.87 -7.17 24.08
N GLY A 82 28.01 -5.87 23.83
CA GLY A 82 28.31 -4.82 24.80
C GLY A 82 27.09 -4.50 25.67
N GLY A 83 26.67 -5.46 26.49
CA GLY A 83 25.60 -5.29 27.48
C GLY A 83 24.25 -5.02 26.84
N ALA A 84 23.58 -6.08 26.38
CA ALA A 84 22.25 -6.00 25.76
C ALA A 84 21.30 -5.17 26.63
N LYS A 85 21.04 -3.93 26.21
CA LYS A 85 19.98 -3.12 26.77
C LYS A 85 18.68 -3.80 26.37
N GLU A 86 17.89 -4.22 27.35
CA GLU A 86 16.59 -4.83 27.11
C GLU A 86 15.76 -3.89 26.25
N THR A 87 15.25 -4.37 25.12
CA THR A 87 14.40 -3.58 24.22
C THR A 87 13.15 -3.16 24.98
N VAL A 88 12.90 -1.85 25.03
CA VAL A 88 11.75 -1.31 25.76
C VAL A 88 10.60 -1.11 24.78
N LEU A 89 9.48 -1.78 25.02
CA LEU A 89 8.24 -1.63 24.27
C LEU A 89 7.22 -0.87 25.11
N GLU A 90 6.67 0.20 24.57
CA GLU A 90 5.66 1.02 25.24
C GLU A 90 4.54 1.40 24.25
N PRO A 91 3.27 1.51 24.67
CA PRO A 91 2.25 2.12 23.82
C PRO A 91 2.61 3.57 23.48
N LEU A 92 2.09 4.07 22.35
CA LEU A 92 2.17 5.50 22.04
C LEU A 92 1.45 6.33 23.11
N PRO A 93 1.95 7.52 23.46
CA PRO A 93 1.31 8.38 24.45
C PRO A 93 0.01 8.97 23.92
N GLU A 94 -0.91 9.34 24.82
CA GLU A 94 -2.18 9.98 24.49
C GLU A 94 -2.05 11.27 23.67
N SER A 95 -0.93 11.98 23.82
CA SER A 95 -0.64 13.19 23.01
C SER A 95 -0.43 12.89 21.52
N ALA A 96 -0.17 11.62 21.17
CA ALA A 96 0.06 11.17 19.80
C ALA A 96 -1.04 10.20 19.32
N THR A 97 -2.07 9.92 20.14
CA THR A 97 -3.13 8.96 19.80
C THR A 97 -4.52 9.58 19.84
N ALA A 98 -5.42 9.07 19.02
CA ALA A 98 -6.86 9.35 19.05
C ALA A 98 -7.63 8.08 18.71
N SER A 99 -8.87 7.93 19.20
CA SER A 99 -9.74 6.80 18.86
C SER A 99 -11.10 7.26 18.36
N ILE A 100 -11.41 7.00 17.10
CA ILE A 100 -12.77 7.19 16.56
C ILE A 100 -13.73 6.19 17.21
N LEU A 101 -13.25 5.02 17.60
CA LEU A 101 -14.07 3.98 18.22
C LEU A 101 -14.59 4.43 19.59
N ASP A 102 -13.71 4.96 20.43
CA ASP A 102 -14.06 5.36 21.79
C ASP A 102 -14.71 6.78 21.82
N ASP A 103 -14.31 7.67 20.91
CA ASP A 103 -14.73 9.09 20.87
C ASP A 103 -15.57 9.45 19.63
N SER A 104 -16.32 8.49 19.08
CA SER A 104 -17.10 8.64 17.83
C SER A 104 -18.03 9.86 17.77
N GLN A 105 -18.47 10.37 18.93
CA GLN A 105 -19.38 11.52 19.07
C GLN A 105 -18.69 12.77 19.64
N SER A 106 -17.36 12.76 19.74
CA SER A 106 -16.62 13.92 20.25
C SER A 106 -16.65 15.09 19.25
N ALA A 107 -16.63 16.31 19.79
CA ALA A 107 -16.51 17.52 18.98
C ALA A 107 -15.21 17.56 18.16
N ASP A 108 -14.18 16.84 18.61
CA ASP A 108 -12.88 16.77 17.92
C ASP A 108 -12.96 15.98 16.61
N VAL A 109 -13.68 14.84 16.58
CA VAL A 109 -13.86 14.06 15.35
C VAL A 109 -14.56 14.87 14.27
N GLU A 110 -15.62 15.60 14.61
CA GLU A 110 -16.31 16.47 13.67
C GLU A 110 -15.43 17.64 13.23
N LYS A 111 -14.65 18.23 14.15
CA LYS A 111 -13.68 19.29 13.82
C LYS A 111 -12.62 18.80 12.84
N TRP A 112 -12.06 17.60 13.06
CA TRP A 112 -11.10 17.01 12.14
C TRP A 112 -11.72 16.71 10.79
N ARG A 113 -12.90 16.08 10.76
CA ARG A 113 -13.64 15.80 9.52
C ARG A 113 -13.90 17.08 8.73
N SER A 114 -14.35 18.11 9.42
CA SER A 114 -14.58 19.45 8.86
C SER A 114 -13.29 20.00 8.27
N SER A 115 -12.21 20.08 9.05
CA SER A 115 -10.91 20.60 8.57
C SER A 115 -10.33 19.79 7.41
N GLY A 116 -10.46 18.47 7.41
CA GLY A 116 -10.00 17.63 6.31
C GLY A 116 -10.79 17.88 5.03
N LEU A 117 -12.10 18.12 5.11
CA LEU A 117 -12.90 18.52 3.95
C LEU A 117 -12.48 19.88 3.40
N ASP A 118 -12.06 20.82 4.27
CA ASP A 118 -11.54 22.11 3.83
C ASP A 118 -10.22 21.93 3.06
N LEU A 119 -9.29 21.11 3.57
CA LEU A 119 -8.04 20.79 2.90
C LEU A 119 -8.25 20.10 1.53
N ILE A 120 -9.26 19.23 1.43
CA ILE A 120 -9.68 18.63 0.17
C ILE A 120 -10.23 19.70 -0.77
N ALA A 121 -11.11 20.59 -0.29
CA ALA A 121 -11.69 21.66 -1.10
C ALA A 121 -10.65 22.68 -1.60
N GLU A 122 -9.56 22.85 -0.85
CA GLU A 122 -8.39 23.65 -1.23
C GLU A 122 -7.45 22.94 -2.23
N ASN A 123 -7.78 21.72 -2.68
CA ASN A 123 -6.97 20.90 -3.57
C ASN A 123 -5.56 20.57 -3.02
N LYS A 124 -5.43 20.45 -1.70
CA LYS A 124 -4.15 20.15 -1.02
C LYS A 124 -3.94 18.68 -0.69
N VAL A 125 -4.91 17.83 -1.00
CA VAL A 125 -4.92 16.41 -0.66
C VAL A 125 -4.70 15.54 -1.89
N ALA A 126 -3.80 14.57 -1.78
CA ALA A 126 -3.65 13.50 -2.76
C ALA A 126 -3.69 12.12 -2.11
N VAL A 127 -3.83 11.10 -2.95
CA VAL A 127 -3.85 9.70 -2.54
C VAL A 127 -2.78 8.91 -3.27
N VAL A 128 -2.04 8.06 -2.54
CA VAL A 128 -1.13 7.07 -3.12
C VAL A 128 -1.65 5.65 -2.84
N LEU A 129 -2.06 4.95 -3.88
CA LEU A 129 -2.51 3.57 -3.78
C LEU A 129 -1.35 2.60 -4.00
N MET A 130 -1.12 1.70 -3.05
CA MET A 130 -0.18 0.59 -3.20
C MET A 130 -0.87 -0.62 -3.84
N ALA A 131 -0.72 -0.77 -5.16
CA ALA A 131 -1.31 -1.82 -5.99
C ALA A 131 -0.26 -2.66 -6.76
N GLY A 132 0.96 -2.76 -6.22
CA GLY A 132 2.04 -3.56 -6.81
C GLY A 132 1.83 -5.08 -6.71
N GLY A 133 0.97 -5.54 -5.81
CA GLY A 133 0.70 -6.95 -5.59
C GLY A 133 -0.25 -7.57 -6.62
N GLN A 134 0.10 -8.76 -7.13
CA GLN A 134 -0.81 -9.58 -7.93
C GLN A 134 -1.84 -10.31 -7.05
N GLY A 135 -3.00 -10.66 -7.63
CA GLY A 135 -4.06 -11.44 -6.98
C GLY A 135 -3.80 -12.94 -6.90
N THR A 136 -2.54 -13.41 -6.96
CA THR A 136 -2.22 -14.84 -7.12
C THR A 136 -2.69 -15.71 -5.96
N ARG A 137 -2.63 -15.20 -4.71
CA ARG A 137 -3.21 -15.89 -3.54
C ARG A 137 -4.73 -16.04 -3.60
N LEU A 138 -5.39 -15.22 -4.42
CA LEU A 138 -6.85 -15.26 -4.66
C LEU A 138 -7.22 -16.16 -5.84
N GLY A 139 -6.24 -16.81 -6.48
CA GLY A 139 -6.43 -17.58 -7.72
C GLY A 139 -6.66 -16.71 -8.96
N SER A 140 -6.30 -15.43 -8.93
CA SER A 140 -6.46 -14.50 -10.06
C SER A 140 -5.12 -14.13 -10.70
N SER A 141 -5.10 -14.10 -12.04
CA SER A 141 -3.97 -13.57 -12.82
C SER A 141 -4.03 -12.05 -12.99
N ALA A 142 -5.16 -11.41 -12.68
CA ALA A 142 -5.33 -9.97 -12.77
C ALA A 142 -4.72 -9.24 -11.55
N PRO A 143 -4.42 -7.94 -11.67
CA PRO A 143 -4.11 -7.10 -10.52
C PRO A 143 -5.23 -7.17 -9.48
N LYS A 144 -4.86 -7.13 -8.19
CA LYS A 144 -5.82 -7.34 -7.10
C LYS A 144 -6.96 -6.32 -7.10
N GLY A 145 -6.70 -5.07 -7.51
CA GLY A 145 -7.73 -4.03 -7.59
C GLY A 145 -8.84 -4.32 -8.62
N CYS A 146 -8.60 -5.20 -9.59
CA CYS A 146 -9.60 -5.65 -10.56
C CYS A 146 -10.51 -6.76 -10.01
N TYR A 147 -10.25 -7.28 -8.81
CA TYR A 147 -10.98 -8.42 -8.27
C TYR A 147 -12.43 -8.04 -7.94
N ASP A 148 -13.37 -8.87 -8.37
CA ASP A 148 -14.78 -8.83 -7.99
C ASP A 148 -15.01 -9.81 -6.83
N ILE A 149 -15.36 -9.26 -5.66
CA ILE A 149 -15.64 -10.04 -4.46
C ILE A 149 -17.06 -10.67 -4.47
N GLY A 150 -17.87 -10.36 -5.48
CA GLY A 150 -19.23 -10.86 -5.66
C GLY A 150 -20.28 -10.01 -4.96
N LEU A 151 -20.04 -8.70 -4.83
CA LEU A 151 -21.09 -7.75 -4.44
C LEU A 151 -22.22 -7.76 -5.47
N PRO A 152 -23.47 -7.45 -5.10
CA PRO A 152 -24.56 -7.34 -6.06
C PRO A 152 -24.27 -6.46 -7.30
N SER A 153 -23.50 -5.38 -7.14
CA SER A 153 -23.08 -4.50 -8.25
C SER A 153 -21.98 -5.07 -9.14
N HIS A 154 -21.28 -6.12 -8.70
CA HIS A 154 -20.06 -6.65 -9.32
C HIS A 154 -18.91 -5.64 -9.50
N LYS A 155 -18.92 -4.53 -8.74
CA LYS A 155 -17.84 -3.54 -8.75
C LYS A 155 -16.53 -4.15 -8.28
N SER A 156 -15.45 -3.83 -8.98
CA SER A 156 -14.10 -4.17 -8.51
C SER A 156 -13.63 -3.22 -7.39
N LEU A 157 -12.60 -3.62 -6.66
CA LEU A 157 -12.01 -2.77 -5.61
C LEU A 157 -11.57 -1.39 -6.15
N PHE A 158 -10.98 -1.32 -7.35
CA PHE A 158 -10.64 -0.06 -8.00
C PHE A 158 -11.86 0.85 -8.20
N GLN A 159 -13.00 0.30 -8.63
CA GLN A 159 -14.20 1.11 -8.86
C GLN A 159 -14.76 1.65 -7.53
N ILE A 160 -14.85 0.80 -6.50
CA ILE A 160 -15.31 1.22 -5.16
C ILE A 160 -14.43 2.35 -4.61
N GLN A 161 -13.10 2.22 -4.74
CA GLN A 161 -12.14 3.23 -4.29
C GLN A 161 -12.25 4.53 -5.10
N ALA A 162 -12.41 4.44 -6.42
CA ALA A 162 -12.60 5.61 -7.28
C ALA A 162 -13.91 6.38 -6.97
N GLU A 163 -14.99 5.64 -6.71
CA GLU A 163 -16.28 6.25 -6.34
C GLU A 163 -16.22 6.91 -4.95
N ARG A 164 -15.43 6.37 -4.01
CA ARG A 164 -15.14 7.04 -2.72
C ARG A 164 -14.42 8.38 -2.93
N ILE A 165 -13.43 8.43 -3.83
CA ILE A 165 -12.74 9.69 -4.19
C ILE A 165 -13.75 10.71 -4.73
N ARG A 166 -14.54 10.31 -5.73
CA ARG A 166 -15.56 11.19 -6.35
C ARG A 166 -16.57 11.71 -5.32
N LYS A 167 -16.97 10.85 -4.38
CA LYS A 167 -17.92 11.24 -3.34
C LYS A 167 -17.31 12.26 -2.39
N VAL A 168 -16.09 12.05 -1.90
CA VAL A 168 -15.48 13.00 -0.96
C VAL A 168 -15.12 14.33 -1.63
N GLU A 169 -14.74 14.33 -2.92
CA GLU A 169 -14.61 15.56 -3.73
C GLU A 169 -15.95 16.34 -3.76
N LYS A 170 -17.07 15.63 -3.99
CA LYS A 170 -18.42 16.23 -3.99
C LYS A 170 -18.80 16.79 -2.62
N LEU A 171 -18.50 16.07 -1.53
CA LEU A 171 -18.77 16.53 -0.17
C LEU A 171 -17.96 17.79 0.17
N ALA A 172 -16.68 17.82 -0.17
CA ALA A 172 -15.81 18.97 0.03
C ALA A 172 -16.26 20.19 -0.81
N SER A 173 -16.60 19.98 -2.07
CA SER A 173 -17.13 21.04 -2.95
C SER A 173 -18.43 21.63 -2.41
N ALA A 174 -19.36 20.79 -1.94
CA ALA A 174 -20.61 21.24 -1.34
C ALA A 174 -20.39 22.04 -0.06
N LYS A 175 -19.44 21.62 0.80
CA LYS A 175 -19.11 22.30 2.05
C LYS A 175 -18.50 23.68 1.80
N ALA A 176 -17.50 23.76 0.93
CA ALA A 176 -16.80 25.01 0.65
C ALA A 176 -17.64 25.99 -0.18
N ASN A 177 -18.75 25.54 -0.79
CA ASN A 177 -19.59 26.30 -1.70
C ASN A 177 -18.75 27.04 -2.77
N THR A 178 -17.71 26.35 -3.26
CA THR A 178 -16.75 26.92 -4.20
C THR A 178 -17.14 26.61 -5.64
N GLY A 179 -16.94 27.58 -6.53
CA GLY A 179 -17.00 27.35 -7.98
C GLY A 179 -15.75 26.67 -8.54
N VAL A 180 -14.72 26.47 -7.71
CA VAL A 180 -13.48 25.78 -8.08
C VAL A 180 -13.73 24.28 -8.10
N LYS A 181 -13.26 23.61 -9.15
CA LYS A 181 -13.28 22.16 -9.25
C LYS A 181 -12.40 21.57 -8.14
N VAL A 182 -13.02 20.85 -7.21
CA VAL A 182 -12.32 20.04 -6.20
C VAL A 182 -11.76 18.79 -6.87
N THR A 183 -10.51 18.46 -6.57
CA THR A 183 -9.78 17.35 -7.19
C THR A 183 -8.82 16.73 -6.19
N ILE A 184 -8.85 15.41 -6.10
CA ILE A 184 -7.87 14.60 -5.37
C ILE A 184 -7.08 13.78 -6.39
N PRO A 185 -5.81 14.12 -6.66
CA PRO A 185 -4.96 13.30 -7.51
C PRO A 185 -4.80 11.89 -6.94
N TRP A 186 -4.99 10.88 -7.78
CA TRP A 186 -4.84 9.48 -7.42
C TRP A 186 -3.60 8.88 -8.08
N TYR A 187 -2.55 8.71 -7.29
CA TYR A 187 -1.30 8.09 -7.71
C TYR A 187 -1.37 6.58 -7.45
N VAL A 188 -1.43 5.78 -8.50
CA VAL A 188 -1.59 4.32 -8.41
C VAL A 188 -0.26 3.64 -8.65
N MET A 189 0.38 3.18 -7.56
CA MET A 189 1.64 2.46 -7.61
C MET A 189 1.40 1.00 -8.02
N THR A 190 1.98 0.61 -9.15
CA THR A 190 1.94 -0.75 -9.70
C THR A 190 3.31 -1.41 -9.61
N SER A 191 3.41 -2.68 -10.03
CA SER A 191 4.68 -3.35 -10.32
C SER A 191 4.71 -3.68 -11.81
N GLY A 192 5.87 -4.05 -12.36
CA GLY A 192 5.99 -4.41 -13.78
C GLY A 192 4.89 -5.37 -14.27
N PRO A 193 4.61 -6.49 -13.56
CA PRO A 193 3.53 -7.41 -13.95
C PRO A 193 2.10 -6.86 -13.80
N THR A 194 1.86 -5.85 -12.97
CA THR A 194 0.52 -5.27 -12.77
C THR A 194 0.28 -4.00 -13.58
N ARG A 195 1.32 -3.36 -14.12
CA ARG A 195 1.22 -2.08 -14.84
C ARG A 195 0.23 -2.13 -16.00
N GLY A 196 0.57 -2.89 -17.05
CA GLY A 196 -0.20 -2.93 -18.30
C GLY A 196 -1.67 -3.27 -18.06
N PRO A 197 -1.97 -4.39 -17.37
CA PRO A 197 -3.34 -4.76 -17.05
C PRO A 197 -4.10 -3.71 -16.23
N THR A 198 -3.44 -2.99 -15.32
CA THR A 198 -4.07 -1.91 -14.55
C THR A 198 -4.42 -0.73 -15.45
N GLU A 199 -3.49 -0.27 -16.30
CA GLU A 199 -3.77 0.83 -17.24
C GLU A 199 -4.93 0.50 -18.19
N GLU A 200 -4.92 -0.70 -18.76
CA GLU A 200 -5.99 -1.18 -19.64
C GLU A 200 -7.33 -1.22 -18.91
N TYR A 201 -7.34 -1.69 -17.67
CA TYR A 201 -8.55 -1.76 -16.86
C TYR A 201 -9.14 -0.38 -16.57
N PHE A 202 -8.31 0.60 -16.19
CA PHE A 202 -8.76 1.98 -15.97
C PHE A 202 -9.28 2.63 -17.26
N LYS A 203 -8.58 2.46 -18.39
CA LYS A 203 -9.02 2.99 -19.70
C LYS A 203 -10.35 2.37 -20.12
N LYS A 204 -10.50 1.04 -19.99
CA LYS A 204 -11.73 0.30 -20.32
C LYS A 204 -12.94 0.82 -19.54
N HIS A 205 -12.75 1.24 -18.28
CA HIS A 205 -13.81 1.74 -17.42
C HIS A 205 -13.88 3.27 -17.37
N SER A 206 -13.28 3.98 -18.34
CA SER A 206 -13.27 5.44 -18.42
C SER A 206 -12.86 6.11 -17.10
N TYR A 207 -11.83 5.55 -16.46
CA TYR A 207 -11.28 6.01 -15.17
C TYR A 207 -12.35 6.11 -14.06
N PHE A 208 -13.43 5.33 -14.15
CA PHE A 208 -14.55 5.28 -13.21
C PHE A 208 -15.22 6.65 -12.98
N GLY A 209 -15.14 7.53 -13.98
CA GLY A 209 -15.68 8.90 -13.95
C GLY A 209 -14.73 9.95 -13.33
N LEU A 210 -13.51 9.56 -12.92
CA LEU A 210 -12.45 10.51 -12.60
C LEU A 210 -11.84 11.08 -13.90
N ALA A 211 -11.28 12.27 -13.82
CA ALA A 211 -10.58 12.86 -14.95
C ALA A 211 -9.23 12.12 -15.18
N PRO A 212 -8.92 11.64 -16.40
CA PRO A 212 -7.71 10.86 -16.66
C PRO A 212 -6.41 11.56 -16.23
N GLU A 213 -6.32 12.88 -16.36
CA GLU A 213 -5.18 13.70 -15.94
C GLU A 213 -4.94 13.74 -14.43
N ASN A 214 -5.90 13.25 -13.64
CA ASN A 214 -5.83 13.17 -12.17
C ASN A 214 -5.64 11.73 -11.68
N VAL A 215 -5.45 10.76 -12.59
CA VAL A 215 -5.12 9.37 -12.24
C VAL A 215 -3.75 9.03 -12.83
N ILE A 216 -2.73 9.08 -11.99
CA ILE A 216 -1.33 8.87 -12.37
C ILE A 216 -0.92 7.47 -11.94
N ILE A 217 -0.90 6.54 -12.89
CA ILE A 217 -0.37 5.21 -12.63
C ILE A 217 1.16 5.32 -12.73
N PHE A 218 1.90 4.81 -11.74
CA PHE A 218 3.38 4.73 -11.74
C PHE A 218 3.85 3.33 -11.31
N GLU A 219 5.12 2.98 -11.49
CA GLU A 219 5.68 1.68 -11.12
C GLU A 219 6.66 1.82 -9.95
N GLN A 220 6.64 0.85 -9.04
CA GLN A 220 7.70 0.65 -8.07
C GLN A 220 8.90 -0.06 -8.68
N GLY A 221 10.04 0.02 -8.00
CA GLY A 221 11.25 -0.67 -8.38
C GLY A 221 11.14 -2.19 -8.27
N VAL A 222 12.20 -2.86 -8.67
CA VAL A 222 12.38 -4.30 -8.49
C VAL A 222 13.78 -4.56 -8.00
N LEU A 223 13.96 -5.63 -7.24
CA LEU A 223 15.26 -6.17 -6.88
C LEU A 223 15.47 -7.56 -7.49
N PRO A 224 16.72 -7.90 -7.88
CA PRO A 224 17.06 -9.25 -8.25
C PRO A 224 16.76 -10.23 -7.11
N CYS A 225 16.23 -11.40 -7.46
CA CYS A 225 16.15 -12.53 -6.56
C CYS A 225 17.56 -13.08 -6.33
N ILE A 226 17.91 -13.35 -5.07
CA ILE A 226 19.25 -13.77 -4.69
C ILE A 226 19.21 -15.20 -4.17
N SER A 227 20.15 -16.04 -4.57
CA SER A 227 20.29 -17.40 -4.05
C SER A 227 20.78 -17.39 -2.59
N ASN A 228 20.72 -18.55 -1.92
CA ASN A 228 21.20 -18.67 -0.54
C ASN A 228 22.71 -18.36 -0.37
N ASP A 229 23.51 -18.48 -1.43
CA ASP A 229 24.94 -18.15 -1.48
C ASP A 229 25.23 -16.74 -2.02
N GLY A 230 24.21 -15.88 -2.15
CA GLY A 230 24.38 -14.47 -2.49
C GLY A 230 24.50 -14.17 -3.99
N LYS A 231 24.14 -15.09 -4.88
CA LYS A 231 24.19 -14.91 -6.33
C LYS A 231 22.86 -14.42 -6.90
N ILE A 232 22.92 -13.52 -7.88
CA ILE A 232 21.74 -13.12 -8.66
C ILE A 232 21.24 -14.34 -9.44
N LEU A 233 19.94 -14.64 -9.31
CA LEU A 233 19.26 -15.73 -10.01
C LEU A 233 18.80 -15.28 -11.41
N LEU A 234 18.96 -16.15 -12.39
CA LEU A 234 18.36 -16.01 -13.72
C LEU A 234 17.01 -16.72 -13.77
N GLU A 235 15.96 -16.09 -14.27
CA GLU A 235 14.66 -16.72 -14.58
C GLU A 235 14.73 -17.52 -15.88
N GLY A 236 15.45 -16.96 -16.86
CA GLY A 236 15.74 -17.55 -18.17
C GLY A 236 17.16 -17.19 -18.61
N LYS A 237 17.68 -17.84 -19.65
CA LYS A 237 19.04 -17.59 -20.19
C LYS A 237 19.36 -16.11 -20.43
N GLY A 238 18.36 -15.33 -20.87
CA GLY A 238 18.45 -13.90 -21.14
C GLY A 238 17.71 -13.01 -20.14
N LYS A 239 17.37 -13.49 -18.95
CA LYS A 239 16.50 -12.75 -18.02
C LYS A 239 16.82 -13.00 -16.55
N VAL A 240 17.07 -11.93 -15.80
CA VAL A 240 17.21 -11.98 -14.34
C VAL A 240 15.85 -12.22 -13.67
N ALA A 241 15.82 -13.12 -12.70
CA ALA A 241 14.66 -13.29 -11.83
C ALA A 241 14.56 -12.10 -10.89
N VAL A 242 13.46 -11.35 -10.95
CA VAL A 242 13.25 -10.14 -10.15
C VAL A 242 11.96 -10.25 -9.34
N ALA A 243 11.88 -9.49 -8.25
CA ALA A 243 10.67 -9.31 -7.47
C ALA A 243 10.48 -7.81 -7.16
N PRO A 244 9.24 -7.35 -6.93
CA PRO A 244 9.01 -6.02 -6.41
C PRO A 244 9.79 -5.81 -5.11
N ASP A 245 10.28 -4.60 -4.88
CA ASP A 245 11.18 -4.22 -3.78
C ASP A 245 10.46 -3.97 -2.44
N GLY A 246 9.25 -4.49 -2.29
CA GLY A 246 8.40 -4.32 -1.11
C GLY A 246 7.53 -3.07 -1.17
N ASN A 247 6.62 -2.91 -0.21
CA ASN A 247 5.77 -1.71 -0.18
C ASN A 247 6.55 -0.44 0.23
N GLY A 248 7.70 -0.58 0.91
CA GLY A 248 8.64 0.51 1.18
C GLY A 248 9.34 1.06 -0.07
N GLY A 249 9.31 0.33 -1.18
CA GLY A 249 9.75 0.83 -2.49
C GLY A 249 8.93 2.03 -3.00
N ILE A 250 7.79 2.33 -2.36
CA ILE A 250 6.99 3.55 -2.60
C ILE A 250 7.85 4.81 -2.61
N TYR A 251 8.82 4.93 -1.71
CA TYR A 251 9.57 6.17 -1.55
C TYR A 251 10.45 6.48 -2.77
N ASN A 252 11.27 5.51 -3.17
CA ASN A 252 12.10 5.65 -4.37
C ASN A 252 11.21 5.80 -5.61
N ALA A 253 10.12 5.04 -5.69
CA ALA A 253 9.18 5.11 -6.80
C ALA A 253 8.57 6.50 -6.97
N LEU A 254 8.20 7.19 -5.88
CA LEU A 254 7.66 8.55 -5.92
C LEU A 254 8.66 9.57 -6.52
N VAL A 255 9.96 9.37 -6.28
CA VAL A 255 11.04 10.21 -6.82
C VAL A 255 11.30 9.86 -8.29
N GLU A 256 11.57 8.59 -8.60
CA GLU A 256 11.98 8.16 -9.94
C GLU A 256 10.89 8.35 -10.99
N SER A 257 9.62 8.17 -10.59
CA SER A 257 8.47 8.39 -11.46
C SER A 257 8.03 9.87 -11.55
N LYS A 258 8.73 10.78 -10.87
CA LYS A 258 8.42 12.22 -10.79
C LYS A 258 7.02 12.53 -10.23
N VAL A 259 6.48 11.62 -9.43
CA VAL A 259 5.21 11.86 -8.72
C VAL A 259 5.36 12.96 -7.67
N LEU A 260 6.51 13.05 -6.99
CA LEU A 260 6.77 14.17 -6.08
C LEU A 260 6.79 15.53 -6.81
N ASP A 261 7.34 15.58 -8.03
CA ASP A 261 7.34 16.80 -8.84
C ASP A 261 5.90 17.20 -9.21
N ASP A 262 5.06 16.24 -9.60
CA ASP A 262 3.64 16.48 -9.90
C ASP A 262 2.87 16.96 -8.66
N MET A 263 3.08 16.32 -7.50
CA MET A 263 2.52 16.78 -6.21
C MET A 263 2.91 18.22 -5.90
N LYS A 264 4.18 18.58 -6.11
CA LYS A 264 4.71 19.93 -5.90
C LYS A 264 4.05 20.95 -6.82
N VAL A 265 3.94 20.64 -8.11
CA VAL A 265 3.29 21.51 -9.11
C VAL A 265 1.82 21.74 -8.78
N ARG A 266 1.14 20.71 -8.25
CA ARG A 266 -0.28 20.78 -7.86
C ARG A 266 -0.51 21.44 -6.50
N GLY A 267 0.53 21.74 -5.72
CA GLY A 267 0.40 22.32 -4.38
C GLY A 267 -0.15 21.34 -3.35
N ILE A 268 0.14 20.04 -3.48
CA ILE A 268 -0.25 19.03 -2.51
C ILE A 268 0.55 19.20 -1.22
N GLU A 269 -0.15 19.17 -0.08
CA GLU A 269 0.44 19.28 1.27
C GLU A 269 0.21 18.01 2.09
N HIS A 270 -0.85 17.25 1.78
CA HIS A 270 -1.35 16.12 2.55
C HIS A 270 -1.52 14.89 1.66
N ILE A 271 -0.92 13.77 2.03
CA ILE A 271 -0.94 12.54 1.22
C ILE A 271 -1.48 11.39 2.07
N HIS A 272 -2.55 10.75 1.60
CA HIS A 272 -3.05 9.50 2.19
C HIS A 272 -2.55 8.31 1.35
N ALA A 273 -1.78 7.41 1.95
CA ALA A 273 -1.34 6.17 1.34
C ALA A 273 -2.00 4.93 1.95
N TYR A 274 -2.43 3.97 1.13
CA TYR A 274 -3.07 2.74 1.61
C TYR A 274 -2.88 1.55 0.66
N CYS A 275 -3.16 0.35 1.16
CA CYS A 275 -3.11 -0.90 0.37
C CYS A 275 -4.41 -1.18 -0.39
N VAL A 276 -4.28 -1.63 -1.65
CA VAL A 276 -5.43 -1.92 -2.53
C VAL A 276 -6.40 -2.97 -2.01
N ASP A 277 -5.96 -3.84 -1.10
CA ASP A 277 -6.75 -4.99 -0.65
C ASP A 277 -7.75 -4.71 0.47
N ASN A 278 -7.70 -3.56 1.11
CA ASN A 278 -8.73 -3.19 2.08
C ASN A 278 -10.01 -2.74 1.36
N CYS A 279 -11.04 -3.57 1.34
CA CYS A 279 -12.30 -3.24 0.65
C CYS A 279 -13.12 -2.15 1.39
N LEU A 280 -12.88 -1.95 2.69
CA LEU A 280 -13.52 -0.93 3.51
C LEU A 280 -12.73 0.39 3.62
N VAL A 281 -11.60 0.52 2.92
CA VAL A 281 -10.76 1.73 3.03
C VAL A 281 -11.53 3.03 2.78
N LYS A 282 -11.51 3.94 3.76
CA LYS A 282 -12.03 5.31 3.62
C LYS A 282 -11.01 6.18 2.84
N VAL A 283 -11.09 6.13 1.52
CA VAL A 283 -10.13 6.82 0.62
C VAL A 283 -10.19 8.34 0.81
N ALA A 284 -9.03 8.95 1.04
CA ALA A 284 -8.90 10.36 1.43
C ALA A 284 -9.78 10.75 2.64
N ASP A 285 -9.77 9.93 3.69
CA ASP A 285 -10.57 10.17 4.90
C ASP A 285 -10.35 11.57 5.52
N PRO A 286 -11.37 12.44 5.51
CA PRO A 286 -11.24 13.78 6.05
C PRO A 286 -10.93 13.80 7.54
N ALA A 287 -11.46 12.86 8.33
CA ALA A 287 -11.21 12.83 9.77
C ALA A 287 -9.73 12.55 10.06
N PHE A 288 -9.15 11.56 9.39
CA PHE A 288 -7.73 11.25 9.55
C PHE A 288 -6.79 12.34 9.03
N ILE A 289 -7.10 12.93 7.88
CA ILE A 289 -6.31 14.04 7.32
C ILE A 289 -6.37 15.25 8.26
N GLY A 290 -7.56 15.62 8.72
CA GLY A 290 -7.75 16.75 9.64
C GLY A 290 -7.07 16.54 10.99
N PHE A 291 -7.10 15.31 11.52
CA PHE A 291 -6.36 14.94 12.73
C PHE A 291 -4.86 15.15 12.57
N ALA A 292 -4.27 14.54 11.53
CA ALA A 292 -2.84 14.63 11.28
C ALA A 292 -2.39 16.09 11.01
N ALA A 293 -3.17 16.84 10.24
CA ALA A 293 -2.91 18.25 9.97
C ALA A 293 -3.00 19.10 11.25
N SER A 294 -3.98 18.85 12.13
CA SER A 294 -4.16 19.60 13.38
C SER A 294 -2.99 19.43 14.36
N LEU A 295 -2.33 18.27 14.34
CA LEU A 295 -1.13 17.99 15.12
C LEU A 295 0.16 18.42 14.42
N ASN A 296 0.09 18.87 13.17
CA ASN A 296 1.24 19.25 12.35
C ASN A 296 2.33 18.16 12.29
N VAL A 297 1.91 16.90 12.20
CA VAL A 297 2.83 15.75 12.11
C VAL A 297 3.32 15.51 10.68
N ASP A 298 4.41 14.76 10.56
CA ASP A 298 4.97 14.36 9.28
C ASP A 298 4.42 13.02 8.80
N ILE A 299 4.18 12.11 9.75
CA ILE A 299 3.48 10.86 9.50
C ILE A 299 2.36 10.72 10.51
N ALA A 300 1.22 10.25 10.05
CA ALA A 300 0.25 9.61 10.92
C ALA A 300 -0.11 8.24 10.38
N THR A 301 -0.64 7.37 11.23
CA THR A 301 -1.05 6.02 10.84
C THR A 301 -2.42 5.70 11.38
N LYS A 302 -3.21 4.92 10.63
CA LYS A 302 -4.42 4.30 11.15
C LYS A 302 -4.13 2.91 11.68
N VAL A 303 -4.86 2.58 12.74
CA VAL A 303 -4.87 1.24 13.34
C VAL A 303 -6.29 0.80 13.64
N VAL A 304 -6.48 -0.49 13.78
CA VAL A 304 -7.71 -1.04 14.37
C VAL A 304 -7.37 -1.67 15.71
N ARG A 305 -8.37 -1.84 16.57
CA ARG A 305 -8.22 -2.60 17.80
C ARG A 305 -7.84 -4.05 17.48
N LYS A 306 -6.73 -4.53 18.07
CA LYS A 306 -6.34 -5.94 18.06
C LYS A 306 -7.42 -6.75 18.80
N ARG A 307 -7.93 -7.81 18.17
CA ARG A 307 -9.09 -8.58 18.65
C ARG A 307 -8.77 -9.49 19.82
N ASN A 308 -7.57 -10.05 19.84
CA ASN A 308 -7.09 -10.97 20.88
C ASN A 308 -5.56 -11.06 20.80
N ALA A 309 -4.92 -11.60 21.85
CA ALA A 309 -3.46 -11.66 21.97
C ALA A 309 -2.78 -12.40 20.81
N THR A 310 -3.45 -13.40 20.22
CA THR A 310 -2.90 -14.28 19.17
C THR A 310 -3.14 -13.79 17.74
N GLU A 311 -3.84 -12.66 17.55
CA GLU A 311 -4.01 -12.06 16.23
C GLU A 311 -2.63 -11.70 15.64
N SER A 312 -2.32 -12.27 14.47
CA SER A 312 -1.01 -12.15 13.80
C SER A 312 -0.92 -10.83 13.01
N VAL A 313 -0.77 -9.74 13.74
CA VAL A 313 -0.69 -8.37 13.20
C VAL A 313 0.50 -7.63 13.80
N GLY A 314 1.19 -6.84 12.98
CA GLY A 314 2.19 -5.89 13.46
C GLY A 314 1.53 -4.81 14.32
N LEU A 315 2.21 -4.41 15.39
CA LEU A 315 1.71 -3.42 16.35
C LEU A 315 2.48 -2.11 16.25
N ILE A 316 1.75 -1.01 16.22
CA ILE A 316 2.30 0.33 16.23
C ILE A 316 2.50 0.78 17.67
N LEU A 317 3.74 1.04 18.05
CA LEU A 317 4.14 1.31 19.43
C LEU A 317 5.43 2.13 19.47
N LEU A 318 5.94 2.40 20.67
CA LEU A 318 7.28 2.91 20.89
C LEU A 318 8.24 1.74 21.13
N LYS A 319 9.26 1.62 20.28
CA LYS A 319 10.41 0.74 20.49
C LYS A 319 11.59 1.61 20.84
N ASP A 320 12.13 1.44 22.05
CA ASP A 320 13.24 2.26 22.57
C ASP A 320 12.97 3.78 22.47
N GLY A 321 11.73 4.18 22.74
CA GLY A 321 11.28 5.58 22.72
C GLY A 321 11.03 6.17 21.32
N ARG A 322 11.10 5.38 20.25
CA ARG A 322 10.82 5.81 18.87
C ARG A 322 9.56 5.13 18.32
N PRO A 323 8.73 5.84 17.53
CA PRO A 323 7.60 5.21 16.83
C PRO A 323 8.11 4.07 15.94
N ASP A 324 7.49 2.91 16.02
CA ASP A 324 7.88 1.74 15.24
C ASP A 324 6.70 0.80 14.99
N VAL A 325 6.90 -0.18 14.13
CA VAL A 325 6.02 -1.34 13.98
C VAL A 325 6.80 -2.59 14.38
N VAL A 326 6.31 -3.29 15.39
CA VAL A 326 6.87 -4.58 15.80
C VAL A 326 5.98 -5.68 15.26
N GLU A 327 6.56 -6.55 14.43
CA GLU A 327 5.86 -7.71 13.88
C GLU A 327 5.47 -8.70 14.99
N TYR A 328 4.34 -9.38 14.82
CA TYR A 328 3.81 -10.30 15.84
C TYR A 328 4.79 -11.41 16.25
N SER A 329 5.71 -11.80 15.37
CA SER A 329 6.75 -12.80 15.64
C SER A 329 7.87 -12.30 16.56
N GLU A 330 7.96 -10.99 16.77
CA GLU A 330 8.94 -10.33 17.64
C GLU A 330 8.37 -9.94 19.00
N ILE A 331 7.06 -10.14 19.21
CA ILE A 331 6.37 -9.82 20.48
C ILE A 331 6.28 -11.09 21.32
N ASP A 332 6.79 -11.04 22.54
CA ASP A 332 6.65 -12.17 23.46
C ASP A 332 5.21 -12.35 23.95
N LYS A 333 4.92 -13.52 24.50
CA LYS A 333 3.58 -13.88 24.96
C LYS A 333 3.08 -12.94 26.08
N ALA A 334 3.95 -12.53 27.00
CA ALA A 334 3.55 -11.71 28.14
C ALA A 334 3.12 -10.31 27.70
N THR A 335 3.86 -9.71 26.77
CA THR A 335 3.55 -8.41 26.16
C THR A 335 2.28 -8.51 25.31
N ALA A 336 2.11 -9.60 24.56
CA ALA A 336 0.93 -9.81 23.73
C ALA A 336 -0.39 -10.00 24.52
N GLU A 337 -0.31 -10.57 25.73
CA GLU A 337 -1.45 -10.82 26.63
C GLU A 337 -1.66 -9.71 27.66
N GLU A 338 -0.80 -8.69 27.70
CA GLU A 338 -0.90 -7.61 28.67
C GLU A 338 -2.18 -6.78 28.48
N LEU A 339 -2.96 -6.62 29.54
CA LEU A 339 -4.19 -5.82 29.56
C LEU A 339 -3.89 -4.35 29.87
N ASP A 340 -4.71 -3.46 29.31
CA ASP A 340 -4.64 -2.04 29.60
C ASP A 340 -4.94 -1.80 31.09
N PRO A 341 -4.06 -1.12 31.85
CA PRO A 341 -4.31 -0.83 33.25
C PRO A 341 -5.52 0.12 33.44
N LYS A 342 -5.86 0.91 32.41
CA LYS A 342 -7.10 1.68 32.38
C LYS A 342 -8.24 0.74 31.99
N GLN A 343 -8.72 -0.06 32.94
CA GLN A 343 -9.89 -0.91 32.71
C GLN A 343 -11.10 -0.02 32.39
N ASP A 344 -11.66 -0.15 31.19
CA ASP A 344 -12.92 0.48 30.80
C ASP A 344 -14.09 -0.39 31.30
N PRO A 345 -14.98 0.12 32.16
CA PRO A 345 -16.16 -0.63 32.59
C PRO A 345 -17.08 -1.08 31.44
N LYS A 346 -16.94 -0.49 30.24
CA LYS A 346 -17.68 -0.86 29.03
C LYS A 346 -16.94 -1.89 28.17
N GLN A 347 -15.64 -2.10 28.40
CA GLN A 347 -14.81 -3.04 27.65
C GLN A 347 -13.82 -3.73 28.61
N GLU A 348 -14.24 -4.89 29.12
CA GLU A 348 -13.33 -5.79 29.83
C GLU A 348 -12.26 -6.33 28.86
N ASP A 349 -11.06 -6.60 29.38
CA ASP A 349 -9.96 -7.25 28.66
C ASP A 349 -9.39 -6.54 27.41
N VAL A 350 -9.42 -5.20 27.39
CA VAL A 350 -8.69 -4.43 26.35
C VAL A 350 -7.19 -4.66 26.49
N LEU A 351 -6.52 -5.08 25.41
CA LEU A 351 -5.06 -5.26 25.40
C LEU A 351 -4.35 -3.90 25.50
N ARG A 352 -3.27 -3.85 26.28
CA ARG A 352 -2.37 -2.69 26.36
C ARG A 352 -1.74 -2.41 25.00
N PHE A 353 -1.23 -3.44 24.34
CA PHE A 353 -0.66 -3.36 22.99
C PHE A 353 -1.71 -3.80 21.96
N ARG A 354 -2.52 -2.84 21.50
CA ARG A 354 -3.70 -3.09 20.64
C ARG A 354 -3.74 -2.37 19.30
N ALA A 355 -2.78 -1.49 19.03
CA ALA A 355 -2.74 -0.66 17.84
C ALA A 355 -2.31 -1.49 16.61
N ALA A 356 -3.22 -2.30 16.07
CA ALA A 356 -2.95 -3.21 14.96
C ALA A 356 -2.79 -2.44 13.65
N ASN A 357 -1.62 -2.58 13.02
CA ASN A 357 -1.28 -1.93 11.77
C ASN A 357 -2.18 -2.43 10.63
N ILE A 358 -2.80 -1.51 9.90
CA ILE A 358 -3.62 -1.79 8.71
C ILE A 358 -3.01 -1.22 7.41
N VAL A 359 -1.76 -0.76 7.48
CA VAL A 359 -1.00 -0.19 6.36
C VAL A 359 -1.76 0.93 5.65
N ASN A 360 -2.20 1.90 6.47
CA ASN A 360 -2.93 3.08 6.07
C ASN A 360 -2.29 4.29 6.76
N HIS A 361 -1.68 5.17 5.98
CA HIS A 361 -0.77 6.19 6.46
C HIS A 361 -1.09 7.55 5.86
N TYR A 362 -0.85 8.58 6.64
CA TYR A 362 -0.79 9.97 6.20
C TYR A 362 0.68 10.38 6.12
N TYR A 363 1.02 11.19 5.12
CA TYR A 363 2.30 11.87 5.01
C TYR A 363 2.09 13.36 4.76
N SER A 364 2.91 14.19 5.41
CA SER A 364 3.10 15.57 4.97
C SER A 364 3.93 15.59 3.68
N PHE A 365 3.65 16.52 2.76
CA PHE A 365 4.47 16.65 1.55
C PHE A 365 5.94 16.95 1.88
N ARG A 366 6.20 17.78 2.91
CA ARG A 366 7.56 18.11 3.37
C ARG A 366 8.36 16.88 3.81
N PHE A 367 7.70 15.88 4.41
CA PHE A 367 8.36 14.63 4.76
C PHE A 367 8.74 13.86 3.49
N LEU A 368 7.83 13.72 2.53
CA LEU A 368 8.10 13.03 1.27
C LEU A 368 9.16 13.76 0.40
N GLU A 369 9.25 15.09 0.47
CA GLU A 369 10.31 15.84 -0.22
C GLU A 369 11.71 15.49 0.32
N SER A 370 11.81 15.00 1.56
CA SER A 370 13.09 14.60 2.16
C SER A 370 13.56 13.19 1.78
N ILE A 371 12.77 12.41 1.01
CA ILE A 371 13.08 11.02 0.59
C ILE A 371 14.53 10.81 0.13
N PRO A 372 15.13 11.66 -0.73
CA PRO A 372 16.50 11.45 -1.20
C PRO A 372 17.57 11.41 -0.10
N GLN A 373 17.25 11.91 1.10
CA GLN A 373 18.17 11.96 2.24
C GLN A 373 18.26 10.61 2.98
N TRP A 374 17.21 9.79 2.97
CA TRP A 374 17.09 8.61 3.84
C TRP A 374 16.65 7.32 3.14
N ALA A 375 16.08 7.36 1.93
CA ALA A 375 15.49 6.16 1.32
C ALA A 375 16.50 5.03 1.03
N LYS A 376 17.76 5.39 0.76
CA LYS A 376 18.87 4.43 0.58
C LYS A 376 19.25 3.67 1.85
N ASP A 377 18.89 4.20 3.02
CA ASP A 377 19.26 3.68 4.33
C ASP A 377 18.17 2.77 4.91
N LEU A 378 17.00 2.70 4.26
CA LEU A 378 15.91 1.82 4.65
C LEU A 378 16.34 0.34 4.64
N PRO A 379 15.97 -0.43 5.69
CA PRO A 379 16.34 -1.83 5.80
C PRO A 379 15.66 -2.66 4.70
N HIS A 380 16.30 -3.76 4.36
CA HIS A 380 15.74 -4.76 3.45
C HIS A 380 15.50 -6.03 4.26
N HIS A 381 14.26 -6.49 4.26
CA HIS A 381 13.81 -7.68 4.95
C HIS A 381 13.91 -8.91 4.05
N VAL A 382 14.25 -10.06 4.64
CA VAL A 382 14.46 -11.31 3.91
C VAL A 382 13.18 -12.13 3.84
N ALA A 383 12.69 -12.36 2.63
CA ALA A 383 11.64 -13.32 2.38
C ALA A 383 12.20 -14.56 1.65
N ARG A 384 12.38 -15.67 2.36
CA ARG A 384 12.81 -16.95 1.75
C ARG A 384 11.69 -17.55 0.90
N LYS A 385 11.97 -17.82 -0.38
CA LYS A 385 10.96 -18.31 -1.35
C LYS A 385 11.50 -19.43 -2.23
N LYS A 386 10.57 -20.18 -2.82
CA LYS A 386 10.82 -21.08 -3.96
C LYS A 386 10.80 -20.23 -5.22
N ILE A 387 11.96 -19.97 -5.80
CA ILE A 387 12.14 -19.06 -6.94
C ILE A 387 12.56 -19.90 -8.14
N PRO A 388 11.69 -20.05 -9.16
CA PRO A 388 12.07 -20.69 -10.41
C PRO A 388 13.32 -20.02 -11.00
N TYR A 389 14.29 -20.82 -11.42
CA TYR A 389 15.58 -20.31 -11.89
C TYR A 389 16.12 -21.14 -13.06
N THR A 390 17.05 -20.58 -13.82
CA THR A 390 17.77 -21.28 -14.89
C THR A 390 18.98 -21.99 -14.31
N ASP A 391 19.07 -23.29 -14.53
CA ASP A 391 20.27 -24.07 -14.23
C ASP A 391 21.41 -23.64 -15.17
N LEU A 392 22.57 -23.31 -14.59
CA LEU A 392 23.67 -22.70 -15.35
C LEU A 392 24.45 -23.69 -16.23
N GLU A 393 24.35 -25.00 -15.96
CA GLU A 393 25.04 -26.03 -16.74
C GLU A 393 24.21 -26.43 -17.97
N THR A 394 22.92 -26.68 -17.76
CA THR A 394 21.99 -27.16 -18.80
C THR A 394 21.30 -26.02 -19.53
N GLY A 395 21.09 -24.89 -18.85
CA GLY A 395 20.27 -23.79 -19.33
C GLY A 395 18.76 -24.03 -19.27
N GLU A 396 18.31 -25.08 -18.58
CA GLU A 396 16.90 -25.39 -18.38
C GLU A 396 16.30 -24.68 -17.16
N THR A 397 15.00 -24.37 -17.20
CA THR A 397 14.30 -23.76 -16.07
C THR A 397 13.90 -24.82 -15.04
N VAL A 398 14.36 -24.63 -13.81
CA VAL A 398 14.08 -25.49 -12.66
C VAL A 398 13.01 -24.85 -11.77
N LYS A 399 12.02 -25.66 -11.37
CA LYS A 399 11.05 -25.29 -10.32
C LYS A 399 11.45 -25.95 -9.00
N PRO A 400 11.95 -25.20 -8.01
CA PRO A 400 12.52 -25.80 -6.81
C PRO A 400 11.44 -26.32 -5.84
N GLU A 401 11.70 -27.47 -5.22
CA GLU A 401 10.80 -28.07 -4.22
C GLU A 401 10.93 -27.43 -2.83
N LYS A 402 12.09 -26.87 -2.50
CA LYS A 402 12.41 -26.18 -1.24
C LYS A 402 12.85 -24.73 -1.52
N PRO A 403 12.75 -23.80 -0.55
CA PRO A 403 13.25 -22.45 -0.74
C PRO A 403 14.74 -22.44 -1.14
N ASN A 404 15.05 -21.89 -2.31
CA ASN A 404 16.39 -21.86 -2.93
C ASN A 404 17.02 -20.46 -2.93
N GLY A 405 16.24 -19.43 -2.56
CA GLY A 405 16.71 -18.06 -2.53
C GLY A 405 15.81 -17.15 -1.71
N ILE A 406 16.14 -15.86 -1.78
CA ILE A 406 15.53 -14.78 -1.03
C ILE A 406 15.02 -13.69 -1.98
N LYS A 407 13.95 -13.04 -1.54
CA LYS A 407 13.53 -11.73 -2.03
C LYS A 407 13.85 -10.71 -0.94
N LEU A 408 14.30 -9.54 -1.36
CA LEU A 408 14.57 -8.41 -0.48
C LEU A 408 13.42 -7.42 -0.63
N GLU A 409 12.80 -7.05 0.48
CA GLU A 409 11.65 -6.15 0.51
C GLU A 409 11.89 -5.06 1.55
N GLN A 410 11.62 -3.80 1.20
CA GLN A 410 11.53 -2.70 2.15
C GLN A 410 10.09 -2.59 2.67
N PHE A 411 9.90 -2.20 3.93
CA PHE A 411 8.57 -1.93 4.46
C PHE A 411 8.27 -0.43 4.58
N VAL A 412 7.05 -0.06 4.21
CA VAL A 412 6.55 1.33 4.21
C VAL A 412 6.50 1.95 5.61
N PHE A 413 6.57 1.15 6.67
CA PHE A 413 6.57 1.66 8.04
C PHE A 413 7.98 1.73 8.65
N ASP A 414 9.03 1.25 7.97
CA ASP A 414 10.41 1.30 8.48
C ASP A 414 10.98 2.73 8.56
N VAL A 415 10.24 3.73 8.06
CA VAL A 415 10.56 5.15 8.26
C VAL A 415 10.13 5.66 9.64
N PHE A 416 9.24 4.99 10.36
CA PHE A 416 8.68 5.49 11.62
C PHE A 416 9.75 5.78 12.68
N PRO A 417 10.79 4.94 12.86
CA PRO A 417 11.83 5.19 13.86
C PRO A 417 12.69 6.43 13.56
N MET A 418 12.65 6.94 12.33
CA MET A 418 13.36 8.15 11.93
C MET A 418 12.71 9.42 12.50
N LEU A 419 11.44 9.37 12.90
CA LEU A 419 10.70 10.53 13.39
C LEU A 419 10.95 10.79 14.87
N GLU A 420 10.92 12.06 15.22
CA GLU A 420 10.62 12.46 16.60
C GLU A 420 9.15 12.13 16.89
N LEU A 421 8.85 11.74 18.13
CA LEU A 421 7.48 11.41 18.55
C LEU A 421 6.51 12.58 18.36
N SER A 422 7.00 13.83 18.45
CA SER A 422 6.23 15.05 18.18
C SER A 422 5.78 15.19 16.72
N LYS A 423 6.35 14.39 15.80
CA LYS A 423 6.07 14.36 14.36
C LYS A 423 5.37 13.09 13.90
N PHE A 424 4.90 12.27 14.84
CA PHE A 424 4.17 11.05 14.58
C PHE A 424 2.83 11.04 15.31
N ALA A 425 1.77 10.52 14.67
CA ALA A 425 0.48 10.32 15.31
C ALA A 425 -0.18 8.99 14.89
N CYS A 426 -1.13 8.51 15.69
CA CYS A 426 -1.84 7.26 15.45
C CYS A 426 -3.34 7.43 15.73
N MET A 427 -4.18 7.05 14.77
CA MET A 427 -5.65 7.09 14.91
C MET A 427 -6.21 5.68 14.90
N GLU A 428 -6.84 5.27 15.99
CA GLU A 428 -7.62 4.03 16.05
C GLU A 428 -9.00 4.25 15.41
N VAL A 429 -9.39 3.31 14.56
CA VAL A 429 -10.68 3.32 13.84
C VAL A 429 -11.44 2.02 14.04
N ASP A 430 -12.75 2.04 13.78
CA ASP A 430 -13.58 0.84 13.88
C ASP A 430 -13.31 -0.10 12.68
N ARG A 431 -12.84 -1.31 12.98
CA ARG A 431 -12.55 -2.34 11.98
C ARG A 431 -13.74 -2.61 11.08
N LYS A 432 -14.95 -2.68 11.65
CA LYS A 432 -16.16 -3.04 10.89
C LYS A 432 -16.52 -1.99 9.84
N ASP A 433 -15.94 -0.79 9.94
CA ASP A 433 -16.20 0.32 9.03
C ASP A 433 -15.00 0.70 8.16
N GLU A 434 -13.78 0.33 8.55
CA GLU A 434 -12.57 0.82 7.89
C GLU A 434 -11.55 -0.26 7.48
N PHE A 435 -11.70 -1.52 7.91
CA PHE A 435 -10.72 -2.56 7.59
C PHE A 435 -11.33 -3.95 7.38
N SER A 436 -11.35 -4.37 6.11
CA SER A 436 -11.64 -5.74 5.70
C SER A 436 -10.73 -6.11 4.52
N PRO A 437 -9.59 -6.78 4.79
CA PRO A 437 -8.58 -7.05 3.78
C PRO A 437 -8.91 -8.29 2.94
N LEU A 438 -8.56 -8.23 1.65
CA LEU A 438 -8.65 -9.35 0.71
C LEU A 438 -7.27 -10.00 0.50
N LYS A 439 -6.98 -11.05 1.26
CA LYS A 439 -5.68 -11.75 1.27
C LYS A 439 -5.75 -13.18 0.72
N ASN A 440 -6.85 -13.88 0.98
CA ASN A 440 -7.00 -15.31 0.75
C ASN A 440 -8.06 -15.64 -0.31
N ALA A 441 -7.97 -16.82 -0.91
CA ALA A 441 -8.96 -17.28 -1.88
C ALA A 441 -10.33 -17.56 -1.20
N ARG A 442 -11.40 -17.50 -1.99
CA ARG A 442 -12.78 -17.79 -1.55
C ARG A 442 -12.87 -19.15 -0.84
N GLY A 443 -13.60 -19.21 0.27
CA GLY A 443 -13.78 -20.41 1.08
C GLY A 443 -12.68 -20.65 2.12
N THR A 444 -11.81 -19.67 2.37
CA THR A 444 -10.82 -19.74 3.45
C THR A 444 -11.46 -19.46 4.81
N GLY A 445 -12.47 -18.58 4.85
CA GLY A 445 -13.19 -18.18 6.06
C GLY A 445 -12.61 -16.96 6.79
N GLU A 446 -11.46 -16.44 6.32
CA GLU A 446 -10.78 -15.28 6.88
C GLU A 446 -10.10 -14.48 5.76
N ASP A 447 -10.26 -13.15 5.78
CA ASP A 447 -9.67 -12.20 4.84
C ASP A 447 -9.80 -12.62 3.36
N ASP A 448 -10.99 -13.08 2.98
CA ASP A 448 -11.32 -13.62 1.67
C ASP A 448 -12.49 -12.85 1.00
N PRO A 449 -12.87 -13.19 -0.26
CA PRO A 449 -13.97 -12.51 -0.95
C PRO A 449 -15.29 -12.53 -0.18
N ASP A 450 -15.60 -13.61 0.55
CA ASP A 450 -16.86 -13.75 1.26
C ASP A 450 -16.88 -12.88 2.52
N THR A 451 -15.76 -12.81 3.26
CA THR A 451 -15.63 -11.87 4.40
C THR A 451 -15.67 -10.42 3.93
N SER A 452 -14.94 -10.08 2.86
CA SER A 452 -14.95 -8.73 2.28
C SER A 452 -16.35 -8.30 1.81
N LYS A 453 -17.10 -9.20 1.17
CA LYS A 453 -18.48 -8.95 0.73
C LYS A 453 -19.39 -8.74 1.93
N ARG A 454 -19.33 -9.64 2.93
CA ARG A 454 -20.14 -9.56 4.14
C ARG A 454 -19.93 -8.24 4.86
N ASP A 455 -18.68 -7.79 4.98
CA ASP A 455 -18.36 -6.60 5.75
C ASP A 455 -18.87 -5.32 5.06
N ILE A 456 -18.74 -5.20 3.74
CA ILE A 456 -19.35 -4.09 2.96
C ILE A 456 -20.88 -4.10 3.05
N MET A 457 -21.50 -5.26 2.84
CA MET A 457 -22.97 -5.36 2.90
C MET A 457 -23.52 -5.13 4.31
N GLY A 458 -22.78 -5.58 5.33
CA GLY A 458 -23.08 -5.33 6.73
C GLY A 458 -22.96 -3.84 7.08
N GLN A 459 -21.96 -3.14 6.55
CA GLN A 459 -21.83 -1.69 6.69
C GLN A 459 -23.02 -0.94 6.10
N GLY A 460 -23.39 -1.23 4.84
CA GLY A 460 -24.54 -0.56 4.23
C GLY A 460 -25.87 -0.85 4.94
N LYS A 461 -26.04 -2.05 5.50
CA LYS A 461 -27.19 -2.37 6.36
C LYS A 461 -27.23 -1.51 7.62
N ARG A 462 -26.09 -1.34 8.31
CA ARG A 462 -26.01 -0.46 9.50
C ARG A 462 -26.37 0.98 9.13
N TRP A 463 -25.77 1.52 8.07
CA TRP A 463 -26.05 2.88 7.61
C TRP A 463 -27.54 3.10 7.25
N ALA A 464 -28.19 2.14 6.60
CA ALA A 464 -29.61 2.25 6.29
C ALA A 464 -30.48 2.26 7.57
N ILE A 465 -30.16 1.42 8.55
CA ILE A 465 -30.86 1.37 9.85
C ILE A 465 -30.63 2.68 10.62
N ASP A 466 -29.40 3.18 10.68
CA ASP A 466 -29.04 4.43 11.35
C ASP A 466 -29.76 5.64 10.72
N ALA A 467 -30.05 5.58 9.41
CA ALA A 467 -30.85 6.57 8.70
C ALA A 467 -32.39 6.40 8.89
N GLY A 468 -32.83 5.40 9.66
CA GLY A 468 -34.23 5.17 10.02
C GLY A 468 -34.99 4.21 9.10
N ALA A 469 -34.31 3.42 8.28
CA ALA A 469 -34.94 2.37 7.48
C ALA A 469 -35.21 1.10 8.31
N THR A 470 -36.26 0.36 7.96
CA THR A 470 -36.47 -1.01 8.44
C THR A 470 -35.89 -2.00 7.43
N VAL A 471 -34.90 -2.79 7.83
CA VAL A 471 -34.31 -3.82 6.95
C VAL A 471 -34.89 -5.19 7.29
N VAL A 472 -35.55 -5.83 6.32
CA VAL A 472 -36.11 -7.18 6.43
C VAL A 472 -35.32 -8.15 5.56
N SER A 473 -35.21 -9.41 5.97
CA SER A 473 -34.48 -10.44 5.22
C SER A 473 -34.94 -11.84 5.59
N GLU A 474 -34.94 -12.76 4.61
CA GLU A 474 -35.10 -14.20 4.87
C GLU A 474 -33.84 -14.80 5.53
N ASN A 475 -32.66 -14.24 5.25
CA ASN A 475 -31.40 -14.62 5.87
C ASN A 475 -30.83 -13.43 6.68
N PRO A 476 -30.74 -13.51 8.03
CA PRO A 476 -30.25 -12.43 8.88
C PRO A 476 -28.86 -11.87 8.50
N GLU A 477 -27.99 -12.71 7.91
CA GLU A 477 -26.65 -12.34 7.45
C GLU A 477 -26.65 -11.54 6.14
N SER A 478 -27.80 -11.41 5.48
CA SER A 478 -27.91 -10.56 4.29
C SER A 478 -27.80 -9.09 4.68
N GLY A 479 -27.05 -8.35 3.86
CA GLY A 479 -26.85 -6.92 4.04
C GLY A 479 -27.32 -6.11 2.83
N ILE A 480 -26.93 -4.85 2.81
CA ILE A 480 -27.26 -3.89 1.75
C ILE A 480 -25.94 -3.35 1.22
N GLU A 481 -25.74 -3.43 -0.09
CA GLU A 481 -24.66 -2.68 -0.73
C GLU A 481 -25.10 -1.23 -0.90
N VAL A 482 -24.38 -0.29 -0.31
CA VAL A 482 -24.57 1.15 -0.55
C VAL A 482 -23.40 1.63 -1.40
N SER A 483 -23.72 2.12 -2.60
CA SER A 483 -22.72 2.70 -3.49
C SER A 483 -22.00 3.87 -2.82
N PRO A 484 -20.66 3.98 -2.94
CA PRO A 484 -19.93 5.14 -2.43
C PRO A 484 -20.44 6.48 -2.97
N LEU A 485 -21.01 6.51 -4.18
CA LEU A 485 -21.60 7.73 -4.74
C LEU A 485 -22.86 8.19 -3.98
N MET A 486 -23.58 7.25 -3.38
CA MET A 486 -24.72 7.52 -2.52
C MET A 486 -24.27 7.99 -1.14
N SER A 487 -23.32 7.28 -0.52
CA SER A 487 -22.81 7.61 0.82
C SER A 487 -21.34 7.21 0.99
N TYR A 488 -20.51 8.14 1.44
CA TYR A 488 -19.08 7.90 1.71
C TYR A 488 -18.85 7.18 3.03
N GLY A 489 -19.63 7.53 4.05
CA GLY A 489 -19.46 7.09 5.43
C GLY A 489 -20.75 6.97 6.22
N GLY A 490 -21.90 6.86 5.55
CA GLY A 490 -23.23 6.77 6.16
C GLY A 490 -24.07 8.04 6.03
N GLU A 491 -23.49 9.16 5.59
CA GLU A 491 -24.21 10.42 5.36
C GLU A 491 -25.12 10.41 4.13
N GLY A 492 -26.14 11.26 4.09
CA GLY A 492 -26.98 11.50 2.91
C GLY A 492 -28.03 10.42 2.64
N LEU A 493 -28.33 9.58 3.64
CA LEU A 493 -29.28 8.47 3.55
C LEU A 493 -30.63 8.77 4.22
N GLU A 494 -30.88 10.01 4.64
CA GLU A 494 -32.05 10.41 5.43
C GLU A 494 -33.38 10.13 4.71
N LYS A 495 -33.37 10.05 3.38
CA LYS A 495 -34.52 9.67 2.55
C LYS A 495 -34.99 8.22 2.78
N LEU A 496 -34.17 7.37 3.40
CA LEU A 496 -34.54 6.00 3.75
C LEU A 496 -35.39 5.93 5.02
N SER A 497 -35.49 7.02 5.78
CA SER A 497 -36.27 7.07 7.00
C SER A 497 -37.73 6.65 6.77
N GLY A 498 -38.21 5.67 7.54
CA GLY A 498 -39.56 5.13 7.43
C GLY A 498 -39.80 4.18 6.24
N THR A 499 -38.77 3.90 5.43
CA THR A 499 -38.87 2.91 4.34
C THR A 499 -38.60 1.49 4.85
N THR A 500 -39.07 0.49 4.10
CA THR A 500 -38.71 -0.94 4.33
C THR A 500 -37.89 -1.44 3.16
N ILE A 501 -36.70 -2.00 3.44
CA ILE A 501 -35.78 -2.55 2.44
C ILE A 501 -35.65 -4.05 2.65
N THR A 502 -35.89 -4.83 1.61
CA THR A 502 -35.71 -6.30 1.64
C THR A 502 -34.30 -6.66 1.18
N ALA A 503 -33.47 -7.23 2.06
CA ALA A 503 -32.11 -7.66 1.76
C ALA A 503 -32.06 -9.07 1.13
N PRO A 504 -31.06 -9.38 0.28
CA PRO A 504 -29.97 -8.52 -0.17
C PRO A 504 -30.43 -7.43 -1.16
N ALA A 505 -29.95 -6.21 -0.99
CA ALA A 505 -30.31 -5.05 -1.82
C ALA A 505 -29.09 -4.20 -2.20
N VAL A 506 -29.30 -3.31 -3.17
CA VAL A 506 -28.33 -2.31 -3.62
C VAL A 506 -28.97 -0.94 -3.59
N ILE A 507 -28.27 0.05 -3.03
CA ILE A 507 -28.61 1.46 -3.10
C ILE A 507 -27.56 2.14 -3.99
N GLU A 508 -27.99 2.54 -5.18
CA GLU A 508 -27.14 3.11 -6.23
C GLU A 508 -27.69 4.46 -6.69
N VAL A 509 -26.87 5.25 -7.37
CA VAL A 509 -27.34 6.45 -8.08
C VAL A 509 -28.22 6.02 -9.26
N GLU A 510 -29.39 6.64 -9.41
CA GLU A 510 -30.30 6.40 -10.56
C GLU A 510 -29.66 6.67 -11.93
#